data_AF-A0A447S3Z6-F1
#
_entry.id   AF-A0A447S3Z6-F1
#
_cell.length_a   1.000
_cell.length_b   1.000
_cell.length_c   1.000
_cell.angle_alpha   90.00
_cell.angle_beta   90.00
_cell.angle_gamma   90.00
#
_symmetry.space_group_name_H-M   'P 1'
#
loop_
_entity.id
_entity.type
_entity.pdbx_description
1 polymer ?
#
loop_
_entity_poly.entity_id
_entity_poly.type
_entity_poly.pdbx_seq_one_letter_code
_entity_poly.pdbx_strand_id
1 'polypeptide(L)' 'MSKSHPRWRMAKRVLTVLFFIAVIVLLVIYAQKVDWQDVWKVIRGYDRLALV' A
#
# COMPACT_ATOMS: atom_id res chain seq x y z
N MET A 1 -33.82 -8.76 -22.69
CA MET A 1 -33.39 -8.07 -21.44
C MET A 1 -32.27 -8.86 -20.80
N SER A 2 -31.04 -8.37 -20.91
CA SER A 2 -29.86 -8.95 -20.27
C SER A 2 -30.00 -8.79 -18.76
N LYS A 3 -30.17 -9.92 -18.06
CA LYS A 3 -30.22 -9.97 -16.59
C LYS A 3 -28.86 -9.51 -16.08
N SER A 4 -28.76 -8.24 -15.68
CA SER A 4 -27.57 -7.66 -15.09
C SER A 4 -27.17 -8.51 -13.87
N HIS A 5 -26.11 -9.32 -14.03
CA HIS A 5 -25.70 -10.33 -13.05
C HIS A 5 -25.34 -9.68 -11.69
N PRO A 6 -26.24 -9.70 -10.69
CA PRO A 6 -26.02 -9.03 -9.41
C PRO A 6 -24.86 -9.68 -8.64
N ARG A 7 -24.68 -11.00 -8.87
CA ARG A 7 -23.60 -11.83 -8.34
C ARG A 7 -22.21 -11.39 -8.83
N TRP A 8 -22.10 -10.92 -10.07
CA TRP A 8 -20.81 -10.46 -10.61
C TRP A 8 -20.34 -9.16 -9.96
N ARG A 9 -21.27 -8.30 -9.56
CA ARG A 9 -20.96 -7.06 -8.83
C ARG A 9 -20.42 -7.34 -7.42
N MET A 10 -20.96 -8.36 -6.74
CA MET A 10 -20.47 -8.79 -5.42
C MET A 10 -19.10 -9.47 -5.51
N ALA A 11 -18.93 -10.42 -6.44
CA ALA A 11 -17.65 -11.09 -6.65
C ALA A 11 -16.53 -10.09 -6.95
N LYS A 12 -16.80 -9.12 -7.82
CA LYS A 12 -15.85 -8.06 -8.16
C LYS A 12 -15.49 -7.21 -6.94
N ARG A 13 -16.47 -6.87 -6.07
CA ARG A 13 -16.22 -6.12 -4.83
C ARG A 13 -15.33 -6.88 -3.84
N VAL A 14 -15.60 -8.17 -3.64
CA VAL A 14 -14.79 -9.02 -2.74
C VAL A 14 -13.37 -9.18 -3.29
N LEU A 15 -13.22 -9.39 -4.60
CA LEU A 15 -11.90 -9.46 -5.24
C LEU A 15 -11.11 -8.17 -5.06
N THR A 16 -11.74 -7.01 -5.26
CA THR A 16 -11.10 -5.72 -5.04
C THR A 16 -10.68 -5.55 -3.59
N VAL A 17 -11.53 -5.88 -2.62
CA VAL A 17 -11.19 -5.79 -1.19
C VAL A 17 -10.04 -6.73 -0.83
N LEU A 18 -10.07 -7.98 -1.31
CA LEU A 18 -8.98 -8.93 -1.10
C LEU A 18 -7.66 -8.46 -1.71
N PHE A 19 -7.70 -7.88 -2.92
CA PHE A 19 -6.53 -7.32 -3.57
C PHE A 19 -5.94 -6.15 -2.76
N PHE A 20 -6.78 -5.23 -2.28
CA PHE A 20 -6.33 -4.13 -1.43
C PHE A 20 -5.73 -4.63 -0.12
N ILE A 21 -6.34 -5.62 0.53
CA ILE A 21 -5.80 -6.23 1.75
C ILE A 21 -4.42 -6.84 1.46
N ALA A 22 -4.27 -7.60 0.38
CA ALA A 22 -3.00 -8.20 -0.02
C ALA A 22 -1.91 -7.13 -0.26
N VAL A 23 -2.26 -6.03 -0.93
CA VAL A 23 -1.34 -4.90 -1.15
C VAL A 23 -0.93 -4.25 0.18
N ILE A 24 -1.88 -4.00 1.08
CA ILE A 24 -1.57 -3.42 2.40
C ILE A 24 -0.64 -4.35 3.19
N VAL A 25 -0.92 -5.66 3.21
CA VAL A 25 -0.07 -6.64 3.89
C VAL A 25 1.33 -6.64 3.27
N LEU A 26 1.44 -6.58 1.94
CA LEU A 26 2.74 -6.51 1.26
C LEU A 26 3.50 -5.24 1.63
N LEU A 27 2.83 -4.09 1.65
CA LEU A 27 3.42 -2.82 2.08
C LEU A 27 3.91 -2.90 3.53
N VAL A 28 3.13 -3.50 4.43
CA VAL A 28 3.52 -3.67 5.84
C VAL A 28 4.74 -4.58 5.97
N ILE A 29 4.78 -5.72 5.26
CA ILE A 29 5.94 -6.62 5.27
C ILE A 29 7.19 -5.89 4.77
N TYR A 30 7.06 -5.14 3.67
CA TYR A 30 8.18 -4.39 3.13
C TYR A 30 8.62 -3.28 4.09
N ALA A 31 7.67 -2.53 4.65
CA ALA A 31 7.89 -1.50 5.65
C ALA A 31 8.58 -2.05 6.91
N GLN A 32 8.28 -3.28 7.34
CA GLN A 32 9.00 -3.93 8.45
C GLN A 32 10.46 -4.29 8.09
N LYS A 33 10.76 -4.51 6.81
CA LYS A 33 12.13 -4.77 6.32
C LYS A 33 12.93 -3.48 6.10
N VAL A 34 12.27 -2.32 6.07
CA VAL A 34 12.94 -1.02 5.95
C VAL A 34 13.70 -0.71 7.23
N ASP A 35 14.94 -0.25 7.07
CA ASP A 35 15.71 0.31 8.17
C ASP A 35 15.17 1.70 8.53
N TRP A 36 14.28 1.72 9.53
CA TRP A 36 13.67 2.96 10.02
C TRP A 36 14.66 3.91 10.67
N GLN A 37 15.83 3.45 11.11
CA GLN A 37 16.87 4.33 11.65
C GLN A 37 17.49 5.16 10.53
N ASP A 38 17.76 4.54 9.38
CA ASP A 38 18.26 5.24 8.20
C ASP A 38 17.21 6.21 7.65
N VAL A 39 15.93 5.79 7.57
CA VAL A 39 14.83 6.68 7.16
C VAL A 39 14.73 7.92 8.08
N TRP A 40 14.81 7.73 9.39
CA TRP A 40 14.76 8.84 10.34
C TRP A 40 16.00 9.75 10.26
N LYS A 41 17.16 9.19 9.90
CA LYS A 41 18.40 9.93 9.65
C LYS A 41 18.33 10.72 8.35
N VAL A 42 17.74 10.17 7.28
CA VAL A 42 17.49 10.85 6.01
C VAL A 42 16.51 12.00 6.21
N ILE A 43 15.36 11.77 6.85
CA ILE A 43 14.36 12.82 7.09
C ILE A 43 14.95 13.97 7.91
N ARG A 44 15.73 13.69 8.96
CA ARG A 44 16.35 14.74 9.78
C ARG A 44 17.66 15.31 9.19
N GLY A 45 18.32 14.57 8.32
CA GLY A 45 19.66 14.86 7.81
C GLY A 45 19.67 15.55 6.45
N TYR A 46 18.71 15.24 5.56
CA TYR A 46 18.58 15.90 4.26
C TYR A 46 18.22 17.38 4.39
N ASP A 47 17.41 17.77 5.38
CA ASP A 47 17.08 19.19 5.64
C ASP A 47 18.32 20.07 5.90
N ARG A 48 19.46 19.48 6.32
CA ARG A 48 20.71 20.22 6.55
C ARG A 48 21.71 20.14 5.39
N LEU A 49 21.67 19.10 4.56
CA LEU A 49 22.66 18.89 3.50
C LEU A 49 22.13 19.18 2.09
N ALA A 50 20.82 19.26 1.90
CA ALA A 50 20.22 19.56 0.59
C ALA A 50 20.28 21.07 0.23
N LEU A 51 20.78 21.92 1.13
CA LEU A 51 20.81 23.38 0.98
C LEU A 51 22.23 23.99 0.97
N VAL A 52 23.30 23.19 0.89
CA VAL A 52 24.69 23.69 0.79
C VAL A 52 25.44 23.04 -0.37
#